data_AF-A0A809Q955-F1
#
_entry.id   AF-A0A809Q955-F1
#
_cell.length_a   1.000
_cell.length_b   1.000
_cell.length_c   1.000
_cell.angle_alpha   90.00
_cell.angle_beta   90.00
_cell.angle_gamma   90.00
#
_symmetry.space_group_name_H-M   'P 1'
#
loop_
_entity.id
_entity.type
_entity.pdbx_description
1 polymer ?
#
loop_
_entity_poly.entity_id
_entity_poly.type
_entity_poly.pdbx_seq_one_letter_code
_entity_poly.pdbx_strand_id
1 'polypeptide(L)'
;MKVVAHHIQSLLAGLLALGLVASVYAQDPNAEGRNFLAEGNNSAASKKFAEAAKINPFDASALNNQAVALAAQGDNEKALNLLERANRLAPNRADIAANLNELRNWMNRNTPQVAAVQRKAPVPGAYPNQGDIPPEPPPLWKK
;
A
#
# COMPACT_ATOMS: atom_id res chain seq x y z
N MET A 1 -5.75 45.49 48.20
CA MET A 1 -6.66 45.26 47.06
C MET A 1 -5.93 44.41 46.02
N LYS A 2 -6.69 43.64 45.25
CA LYS A 2 -6.36 42.31 44.72
C LYS A 2 -5.16 42.28 43.75
N VAL A 3 -4.43 41.18 43.88
CA VAL A 3 -3.24 40.79 43.13
C VAL A 3 -3.52 40.72 41.63
N VAL A 4 -2.52 41.20 40.90
CA VAL A 4 -2.34 41.31 39.46
C VAL A 4 -2.65 39.99 38.74
N ALA A 5 -3.42 40.11 37.65
CA ALA A 5 -3.71 39.08 36.68
C ALA A 5 -2.43 38.47 36.09
N HIS A 6 -2.15 37.18 36.37
CA HIS A 6 -1.05 36.42 35.74
C HIS A 6 -1.40 34.94 35.53
N HIS A 7 -2.65 34.61 35.15
CA HIS A 7 -3.04 33.20 34.92
C HIS A 7 -3.63 32.88 33.53
N ILE A 8 -3.49 33.76 32.53
CA ILE A 8 -4.00 33.50 31.16
C ILE A 8 -2.88 33.55 30.10
N GLN A 9 -1.65 33.15 30.45
CA GLN A 9 -0.59 32.92 29.45
C GLN A 9 -0.02 31.49 29.45
N SER A 10 -0.43 30.63 30.38
CA SER A 10 0.13 29.27 30.45
C SER A 10 -0.67 28.19 29.69
N LEU A 11 -1.81 28.53 29.07
CA LEU A 11 -2.62 27.56 28.32
C LEU A 11 -2.23 27.41 26.85
N LEU A 12 -1.42 28.31 26.29
CA LEU A 12 -0.95 28.20 24.89
C LEU A 12 0.33 27.37 24.73
N ALA A 13 1.10 27.16 25.80
CA ALA A 13 2.31 26.33 25.75
C ALA A 13 2.00 24.81 25.80
N GLY A 14 0.83 24.42 26.33
CA GLY A 14 0.43 23.01 26.45
C GLY A 14 -0.08 22.38 25.14
N LEU A 15 -0.59 23.18 24.20
CA LEU A 15 -1.14 22.68 22.93
C LEU A 15 -0.08 22.52 21.83
N LEU A 16 1.06 23.21 21.94
CA LEU A 16 2.21 23.02 21.03
C LEU A 16 3.09 21.83 21.41
N ALA A 17 3.04 21.39 22.68
CA ALA A 17 3.78 20.21 23.13
C ALA A 17 3.15 18.88 22.67
N LEU A 18 1.83 18.80 22.46
CA LEU A 18 1.20 17.58 21.93
C LEU A 18 1.55 17.29 20.46
N GLY A 19 1.92 18.32 19.69
CA GLY A 19 2.36 18.15 18.30
C GLY A 19 3.83 17.71 18.18
N LEU A 20 4.68 18.05 19.14
CA LEU A 20 6.12 17.80 19.06
C LEU A 20 6.56 16.51 19.78
N VAL A 21 5.83 16.02 20.78
CA VAL A 21 6.23 14.78 21.48
C VAL A 21 5.75 13.52 20.73
N ALA A 22 4.64 13.60 19.96
CA ALA A 22 4.22 12.51 19.07
C ALA A 22 5.16 12.33 17.86
N SER A 23 5.90 13.37 17.49
CA SER A 23 6.76 13.38 16.30
C SER A 23 8.09 12.64 16.47
N VAL A 24 8.53 12.34 17.70
CA VAL A 24 9.82 11.65 17.93
C VAL A 24 9.68 10.13 17.87
N TYR A 25 8.45 9.60 17.92
CA TYR A 25 8.14 8.16 17.86
C TYR A 25 7.09 7.82 16.80
N ALA A 26 6.83 8.72 15.85
CA ALA A 26 6.00 8.38 14.70
C ALA A 26 6.72 7.29 13.89
N GLN A 27 6.36 6.04 14.15
CA GLN A 27 6.68 4.89 13.30
C GLN A 27 6.41 5.29 11.85
N ASP A 28 7.43 5.25 10.98
CA ASP A 28 7.26 5.53 9.56
C ASP A 28 6.66 4.26 8.91
N PRO A 29 5.34 4.24 8.61
CA PRO A 29 4.72 3.06 8.04
C PRO A 29 5.29 2.72 6.65
N ASN A 30 5.88 3.68 5.93
CA ASN A 30 6.57 3.40 4.68
C ASN A 30 7.85 2.60 4.92
N ALA A 31 8.65 2.94 5.95
CA ALA A 31 9.85 2.19 6.31
C ALA A 31 9.51 0.78 6.79
N GLU A 32 8.51 0.64 7.67
CA GLU A 32 8.06 -0.68 8.14
C GLU A 32 7.53 -1.54 6.98
N GLY A 33 6.77 -0.93 6.06
CA GLY A 33 6.29 -1.63 4.86
C GLY A 33 7.42 -2.16 3.99
N ARG A 34 8.50 -1.39 3.81
CA ARG A 34 9.69 -1.84 3.06
C ARG A 34 10.40 -3.00 3.76
N ASN A 35 10.48 -2.98 5.09
CA ASN A 35 11.08 -4.09 5.85
C ASN A 35 10.27 -5.37 5.68
N PHE A 36 8.94 -5.31 5.82
CA PHE A 36 8.08 -6.47 5.57
C PHE A 36 8.15 -6.97 4.12
N LEU A 37 8.29 -6.07 3.13
CA LEU A 37 8.53 -6.50 1.73
C LEU A 37 9.86 -7.26 1.60
N ALA A 38 10.92 -6.76 2.23
CA ALA A 38 12.23 -7.42 2.19
C ALA A 38 12.21 -8.81 2.86
N GLU A 39 11.36 -8.99 3.86
CA GLU A 39 11.09 -10.27 4.53
C GLU A 39 10.13 -11.19 3.73
N GLY A 40 9.54 -10.70 2.63
CA GLY A 40 8.51 -11.42 1.87
C GLY A 40 7.14 -11.47 2.56
N ASN A 41 6.96 -10.75 3.68
CA ASN A 41 5.69 -10.65 4.38
C ASN A 41 4.76 -9.64 3.68
N ASN A 42 4.25 -10.04 2.52
CA ASN A 42 3.44 -9.18 1.66
C ASN A 42 2.15 -8.67 2.35
N SER A 43 1.56 -9.47 3.24
CA SER A 43 0.35 -9.07 3.98
C SER A 43 0.63 -7.95 4.99
N ALA A 44 1.73 -8.04 5.74
CA ALA A 44 2.12 -6.97 6.66
C ALA A 44 2.58 -5.73 5.89
N ALA A 45 3.33 -5.91 4.81
CA ALA A 45 3.75 -4.83 3.93
C ALA A 45 2.56 -4.04 3.37
N SER A 46 1.55 -4.70 2.80
CA SER A 46 0.39 -4.03 2.21
C SER A 46 -0.39 -3.20 3.24
N LYS A 47 -0.52 -3.69 4.48
CA LYS A 47 -1.14 -2.95 5.59
C LYS A 47 -0.35 -1.70 5.93
N LYS A 48 0.98 -1.81 6.03
CA LYS A 48 1.85 -0.67 6.35
C LYS A 48 1.85 0.38 5.24
N PHE A 49 1.91 -0.01 3.98
CA PHE A 49 1.74 0.97 2.90
C PHE A 49 0.33 1.57 2.84
N ALA A 50 -0.72 0.82 3.23
CA ALA A 50 -2.05 1.39 3.36
C ALA A 50 -2.14 2.43 4.49
N GLU A 51 -1.43 2.23 5.60
CA GLU A 51 -1.27 3.23 6.66
C GLU A 51 -0.52 4.46 6.14
N ALA A 52 0.58 4.27 5.40
CA ALA A 52 1.32 5.36 4.77
C ALA A 52 0.44 6.17 3.79
N ALA A 53 -0.36 5.48 2.97
CA ALA A 53 -1.29 6.11 2.04
C ALA A 53 -2.47 6.83 2.73
N LYS A 54 -2.81 6.47 3.97
CA LYS A 54 -3.78 7.25 4.78
C LYS A 54 -3.17 8.55 5.28
N ILE A 55 -1.88 8.54 5.64
CA ILE A 55 -1.15 9.74 6.09
C ILE A 55 -0.90 10.68 4.91
N ASN A 56 -0.40 10.15 3.79
CA ASN A 56 -0.20 10.88 2.55
C ASN A 56 -0.85 10.14 1.37
N PRO A 57 -2.09 10.51 1.00
CA PRO A 57 -2.78 9.90 -0.14
C PRO A 57 -2.13 10.16 -1.51
N PHE A 58 -1.16 11.08 -1.61
CA PHE A 58 -0.50 11.45 -2.85
C PHE A 58 0.91 10.88 -2.97
N ASP A 59 1.34 10.05 -2.01
CA ASP A 59 2.63 9.36 -2.09
C ASP A 59 2.57 8.24 -3.13
N ALA A 60 3.05 8.55 -4.34
CA ALA A 60 3.12 7.59 -5.44
C ALA A 60 4.01 6.37 -5.11
N SER A 61 5.01 6.53 -4.24
CA SER A 61 5.90 5.41 -3.85
C SER A 61 5.19 4.46 -2.88
N ALA A 62 4.44 4.99 -1.90
CA ALA A 62 3.62 4.19 -1.01
C ALA A 62 2.55 3.40 -1.78
N LEU A 63 1.84 4.08 -2.71
CA LEU A 63 0.82 3.44 -3.56
C LEU A 63 1.43 2.35 -4.45
N ASN A 64 2.59 2.60 -5.07
CA ASN A 64 3.32 1.61 -5.84
C ASN A 64 3.69 0.39 -4.98
N ASN A 65 4.30 0.61 -3.82
CA ASN A 65 4.75 -0.50 -2.98
C ASN A 65 3.59 -1.30 -2.38
N GLN A 66 2.48 -0.63 -2.05
CA GLN A 66 1.24 -1.31 -1.67
C GLN A 66 0.73 -2.21 -2.81
N ALA A 67 0.75 -1.69 -4.05
CA ALA A 67 0.33 -2.46 -5.21
C ALA A 67 1.23 -3.68 -5.44
N VAL A 68 2.56 -3.53 -5.29
CA VAL A 68 3.51 -4.64 -5.36
C VAL A 68 3.18 -5.70 -4.33
N ALA A 69 2.97 -5.30 -3.07
CA ALA A 69 2.59 -6.22 -2.00
C ALA A 69 1.26 -6.94 -2.28
N LEU A 70 0.27 -6.25 -2.86
CA LEU A 70 -1.04 -6.82 -3.19
C LEU A 70 -0.98 -7.76 -4.41
N ALA A 71 -0.20 -7.42 -5.43
CA ALA A 71 0.01 -8.30 -6.57
C ALA A 71 0.65 -9.62 -6.12
N ALA A 72 1.66 -9.56 -5.23
CA ALA A 72 2.26 -10.75 -4.64
C ALA A 72 1.30 -11.56 -3.74
N GLN A 73 0.15 -11.00 -3.35
CA GLN A 73 -0.95 -11.70 -2.67
C GLN A 73 -2.03 -12.22 -3.64
N GLY A 74 -1.90 -11.97 -4.95
CA GLY A 74 -2.89 -12.30 -5.96
C GLY A 74 -4.04 -11.28 -6.09
N ASP A 75 -4.01 -10.19 -5.30
CA ASP A 75 -5.01 -9.11 -5.28
C ASP A 75 -4.78 -8.13 -6.46
N ASN A 76 -4.70 -8.67 -7.68
CA ASN A 76 -4.24 -7.99 -8.89
C ASN A 76 -5.11 -6.80 -9.30
N GLU A 77 -6.42 -6.84 -9.06
CA GLU A 77 -7.32 -5.72 -9.37
C GLU A 77 -7.05 -4.51 -8.48
N LYS A 78 -6.82 -4.74 -7.18
CA LYS A 78 -6.47 -3.65 -6.25
C LYS A 78 -5.09 -3.10 -6.58
N ALA A 79 -4.13 -3.98 -6.90
CA ALA A 79 -2.80 -3.59 -7.34
C ALA A 79 -2.85 -2.72 -8.61
N LEU A 80 -3.65 -3.10 -9.60
CA LEU A 80 -3.82 -2.34 -10.84
C LEU A 80 -4.35 -0.93 -10.56
N ASN A 81 -5.43 -0.82 -9.77
CA ASN A 81 -6.01 0.48 -9.41
C ASN A 81 -4.99 1.40 -8.70
N LEU A 82 -4.18 0.84 -7.81
CA LEU A 82 -3.14 1.59 -7.09
C LEU A 82 -2.00 2.02 -8.01
N LEU A 83 -1.52 1.14 -8.91
CA LEU A 83 -0.49 1.48 -9.88
C LEU A 83 -0.96 2.54 -10.88
N GLU A 84 -2.20 2.48 -11.34
CA GLU A 84 -2.76 3.51 -12.20
C GLU A 84 -2.83 4.86 -11.49
N ARG A 85 -3.22 4.88 -10.22
CA ARG A 85 -3.20 6.10 -9.40
C ARG A 85 -1.77 6.61 -9.20
N ALA A 86 -0.84 5.74 -8.84
CA ALA A 86 0.56 6.10 -8.64
C ALA A 86 1.16 6.68 -9.93
N ASN A 87 0.87 6.08 -11.09
CA ASN A 87 1.30 6.57 -12.39
C ASN A 87 0.69 7.92 -12.75
N ARG A 88 -0.59 8.18 -12.41
CA ARG A 88 -1.20 9.51 -12.58
C ARG A 88 -0.53 10.58 -11.71
N LEU A 89 -0.12 10.22 -10.50
CA LEU A 89 0.53 11.14 -9.56
C LEU A 89 1.99 11.44 -9.94
N ALA A 90 2.68 10.46 -10.51
CA ALA A 90 4.08 10.57 -10.90
C ALA A 90 4.33 9.94 -12.29
N PRO A 91 3.86 10.58 -13.37
CA PRO A 91 3.89 10.00 -14.73
C PRO A 91 5.30 9.78 -15.28
N ASN A 92 6.32 10.44 -14.70
CA ASN A 92 7.72 10.31 -15.12
C ASN A 92 8.50 9.24 -14.33
N ARG A 93 7.83 8.50 -13.42
CA ARG A 93 8.44 7.42 -12.64
C ARG A 93 8.45 6.11 -13.43
N ALA A 94 9.59 5.82 -14.06
CA ALA A 94 9.77 4.65 -14.91
C ALA A 94 9.52 3.32 -14.18
N ASP A 95 9.85 3.23 -12.89
CA ASP A 95 9.58 2.08 -12.03
C ASP A 95 8.08 1.79 -11.89
N ILE A 96 7.27 2.83 -11.67
CA ILE A 96 5.81 2.71 -11.54
C ILE A 96 5.19 2.31 -12.88
N ALA A 97 5.65 2.94 -13.98
CA ALA A 97 5.18 2.61 -15.32
C ALA A 97 5.53 1.17 -15.71
N ALA A 98 6.73 0.69 -15.35
CA ALA A 98 7.15 -0.70 -15.57
C ALA A 98 6.24 -1.67 -14.82
N ASN A 99 6.01 -1.45 -13.53
CA ASN A 99 5.14 -2.29 -12.71
C ASN A 99 3.70 -2.35 -13.24
N LEU A 100 3.16 -1.20 -13.66
CA LEU A 100 1.84 -1.12 -14.27
C LEU A 100 1.75 -1.93 -15.56
N ASN A 101 2.74 -1.81 -16.44
CA ASN A 101 2.78 -2.53 -17.71
C ASN A 101 2.97 -4.03 -17.50
N GLU A 102 3.84 -4.44 -16.57
CA GLU A 102 4.05 -5.85 -16.23
C GLU A 102 2.77 -6.51 -15.69
N LEU A 103 2.09 -5.84 -14.75
CA LEU A 103 0.84 -6.34 -14.19
C LEU A 103 -0.25 -6.45 -15.26
N ARG A 104 -0.44 -5.43 -16.10
CA ARG A 104 -1.40 -5.47 -17.22
C ARG A 104 -1.10 -6.60 -18.20
N ASN A 105 0.16 -6.77 -18.56
CA ASN A 105 0.57 -7.84 -19.45
C ASN A 105 0.32 -9.23 -18.85
N TRP A 106 0.59 -9.40 -17.56
CA TRP A 106 0.26 -10.64 -16.86
C TRP A 106 -1.26 -10.86 -16.80
N MET A 107 -2.05 -9.85 -16.46
CA MET A 107 -3.51 -9.98 -16.39
C MET A 107 -4.12 -10.32 -17.75
N ASN A 108 -3.63 -9.71 -18.84
CA ASN A 108 -4.09 -9.99 -20.20
C ASN A 108 -3.78 -11.43 -20.66
N ARG A 109 -2.59 -11.94 -20.33
CA ARG A 109 -2.23 -13.34 -20.63
C ARG A 109 -3.05 -14.33 -19.83
N ASN A 110 -3.43 -13.95 -18.61
CA ASN A 110 -4.11 -14.85 -17.67
C ASN A 110 -5.60 -14.55 -17.50
N THR A 111 -6.19 -13.73 -18.38
CA THR A 111 -7.59 -13.27 -18.24
C THR A 111 -8.60 -14.42 -18.13
N PRO A 112 -8.51 -15.51 -18.93
CA PRO A 112 -9.43 -16.64 -18.79
C PRO A 112 -9.33 -17.32 -17.42
N GLN A 113 -8.11 -17.50 -16.86
CA GLN A 113 -7.94 -18.13 -15.56
C GLN A 113 -8.37 -17.19 -14.42
N VAL A 114 -8.03 -15.91 -14.50
CA VAL A 114 -8.46 -14.90 -13.51
C VAL A 114 -10.00 -14.82 -13.48
N ALA A 115 -10.65 -14.78 -14.64
CA ALA A 115 -12.11 -14.78 -14.73
C ALA A 115 -12.73 -16.10 -14.23
N ALA A 116 -12.09 -17.24 -14.48
CA ALA A 116 -12.57 -18.55 -14.01
C ALA A 116 -12.54 -18.65 -12.48
N VAL A 117 -11.47 -18.18 -11.84
CA VAL A 117 -11.34 -18.17 -10.37
C VAL A 117 -12.34 -17.19 -9.74
N GLN A 118 -12.52 -16.00 -10.31
CA GLN A 118 -13.47 -15.01 -9.78
C GLN A 118 -14.94 -15.43 -9.93
N ARG A 119 -15.29 -16.17 -10.98
CA ARG A 119 -16.66 -16.66 -11.22
C ARG A 119 -17.01 -17.87 -10.35
N LYS A 120 -16.04 -18.66 -9.93
CA LYS A 120 -16.27 -19.77 -9.00
C LYS A 120 -16.50 -19.16 -7.61
N ALA A 121 -17.77 -19.08 -7.20
CA ALA A 121 -18.09 -18.87 -5.79
C ALA A 121 -17.31 -19.91 -4.96
N PRO A 122 -16.72 -19.54 -3.81
CA PRO A 122 -15.96 -20.48 -3.01
C PRO A 122 -16.90 -21.60 -2.55
N VAL A 123 -16.88 -22.73 -3.25
CA VAL A 123 -17.57 -23.95 -2.82
C VAL A 123 -16.66 -24.55 -1.75
N PRO A 124 -17.10 -24.66 -0.48
CA PRO A 124 -16.29 -25.26 0.57
C PRO A 124 -15.84 -26.67 0.15
N GLY A 125 -14.52 -26.90 0.07
CA GLY A 125 -13.93 -28.19 -0.30
C GLY A 125 -13.63 -28.40 -1.78
N ALA A 126 -14.04 -27.49 -2.69
CA ALA A 126 -13.63 -27.54 -4.08
C ALA A 126 -12.36 -26.73 -4.29
N TYR A 127 -11.21 -27.40 -4.32
CA TYR A 127 -9.96 -26.75 -4.71
C TYR A 127 -9.94 -26.57 -6.24
N PRO A 128 -9.64 -25.36 -6.75
CA PRO A 128 -9.45 -25.17 -8.19
C PRO A 128 -8.33 -26.09 -8.68
N ASN A 129 -8.52 -26.71 -9.85
CA ASN A 129 -7.48 -27.51 -10.48
C ASN A 129 -6.27 -26.63 -10.78
N GLN A 130 -5.06 -27.18 -10.81
CA GLN A 130 -3.83 -26.39 -11.00
C GLN A 130 -3.81 -25.58 -12.31
N GLY A 131 -4.50 -26.04 -13.36
CA GLY A 131 -4.68 -25.29 -14.61
C GLY A 131 -5.71 -24.15 -14.56
N ASP A 132 -6.59 -24.13 -13.54
CA ASP A 132 -7.57 -23.07 -13.32
C ASP A 132 -6.96 -21.91 -12.51
N ILE A 133 -5.90 -22.17 -11.74
CA ILE A 133 -5.23 -21.18 -10.90
C ILE A 133 -4.27 -20.38 -11.80
N PRO A 134 -4.43 -19.05 -11.92
CA PRO A 134 -3.44 -18.22 -12.59
C PRO A 134 -2.04 -18.45 -11.99
N PRO A 135 -0.97 -18.56 -12.80
CA PRO A 135 0.38 -18.62 -12.27
C PRO A 135 0.68 -17.34 -11.47
N GLU A 136 1.52 -17.38 -10.45
CA GLU A 136 1.85 -16.17 -9.69
C GLU A 136 2.27 -15.01 -10.63
N PRO A 137 1.85 -13.77 -10.35
CA PRO A 137 2.29 -12.62 -11.13
C PRO A 137 3.81 -12.49 -11.08
N PRO A 138 4.44 -12.00 -12.16
CA PRO A 138 5.87 -11.78 -12.15
C PRO A 138 6.24 -10.83 -11.00
N PRO A 139 7.41 -11.02 -10.38
CA PRO A 139 7.98 -10.04 -9.48
C PRO A 139 7.95 -8.64 -10.09
N LEU A 140 7.16 -7.73 -9.51
CA LEU A 140 7.14 -6.31 -9.89
C LEU A 140 8.35 -5.54 -9.32
N TRP A 141 9.47 -6.24 -9.08
CA TRP A 141 10.72 -5.66 -8.62
C TRP A 141 11.85 -6.14 -9.52
N LYS A 142 12.50 -5.21 -10.21
CA LYS A 142 13.87 -5.37 -10.67
C LYS A 142 14.71 -4.28 -10.01
N LYS A 143 15.83 -4.73 -9.43
CA LYS A 143 16.83 -3.91 -8.73
C LYS A 143 17.41 -2.82 -9.64
#